data_AF-F0TA68-F1
#
_entry.id   AF-F0TA68-F1
#
_cell.length_a   1.000
_cell.length_b   1.000
_cell.length_c   1.000
_cell.angle_alpha   90.00
_cell.angle_beta   90.00
_cell.angle_gamma   90.00
#
_symmetry.space_group_name_H-M   'P 1'
#
loop_
_entity.id
_entity.type
_entity.pdbx_description
1 polymer ?
#
loop_
_entity_poly.entity_id
_entity_poly.type
_entity_poly.pdbx_seq_one_letter_code
_entity_poly.pdbx_strand_id
1 'polypeptide(L)'
;MENKKTAGKKLLDSIKDRRKMFHSKARFPNAILINSNDYSVLKDFINIDTKESLTQILDLAIFISDDVPSFQLIRTYDHDDCSV
;
A
#
# COMPACT_ATOMS: atom_id res chain seq x y z
N MET A 1 11.47 -12.26 -17.02
CA MET A 1 11.59 -11.84 -15.59
C MET A 1 11.61 -10.31 -15.40
N GLU A 2 11.98 -9.49 -16.39
CA GLU A 2 12.02 -8.02 -16.27
C GLU A 2 10.65 -7.34 -16.07
N ASN A 3 9.57 -7.86 -16.68
CA ASN A 3 8.25 -7.22 -16.58
C ASN A 3 7.70 -7.14 -15.14
N LYS A 4 7.92 -8.16 -14.31
CA LYS A 4 7.45 -8.17 -12.92
C LYS A 4 8.18 -7.15 -12.04
N LYS A 5 9.50 -7.01 -12.24
CA LYS A 5 10.32 -6.01 -11.52
C LYS A 5 9.90 -4.59 -11.90
N THR A 6 9.67 -4.34 -13.18
CA THR A 6 9.20 -3.03 -13.67
C THR A 6 7.79 -2.70 -13.16
N ALA A 7 6.88 -3.69 -13.14
CA ALA A 7 5.53 -3.51 -12.63
C ALA A 7 5.51 -3.19 -11.12
N GLY A 8 6.26 -3.95 -10.31
CA GLY A 8 6.37 -3.70 -8.87
C GLY A 8 6.99 -2.34 -8.52
N LYS A 9 8.03 -1.92 -9.25
CA LYS A 9 8.62 -0.58 -9.10
C LYS A 9 7.60 0.52 -9.42
N LYS A 10 6.89 0.41 -10.55
CA LYS A 10 5.86 1.38 -10.94
C LYS A 10 4.73 1.47 -9.92
N LEU A 11 4.31 0.34 -9.36
CA LEU A 11 3.30 0.30 -8.32
C LEU A 11 3.77 1.00 -7.03
N LEU A 12 5.00 0.74 -6.60
CA LEU A 12 5.60 1.41 -5.45
C LEU A 12 5.73 2.92 -5.66
N ASP A 13 6.20 3.35 -6.83
CA ASP A 13 6.31 4.78 -7.17
C ASP A 13 4.93 5.44 -7.21
N SER A 14 3.91 4.76 -7.75
CA SER A 14 2.52 5.23 -7.75
C SER A 14 1.96 5.41 -6.33
N ILE A 15 2.27 4.49 -5.40
CA ILE A 15 1.90 4.61 -3.98
C ILE A 15 2.56 5.85 -3.35
N LYS A 16 3.86 6.06 -3.59
CA LYS A 16 4.60 7.22 -3.09
C LYS A 16 4.02 8.53 -3.60
N ASP A 17 3.72 8.60 -4.90
CA ASP A 17 3.19 9.81 -5.52
C ASP A 17 1.79 10.13 -5.00
N ARG A 18 0.93 9.12 -4.85
CA ARG A 18 -0.36 9.32 -4.18
C ARG A 18 -0.17 9.80 -2.75
N ARG A 19 0.73 9.21 -1.96
CA ARG A 19 1.00 9.65 -0.57
C ARG A 19 1.38 11.13 -0.53
N LYS A 20 2.26 11.60 -1.43
CA LYS A 20 2.63 13.02 -1.54
C LYS A 20 1.43 13.93 -1.83
N MET A 21 0.50 13.51 -2.69
CA MET A 21 -0.72 14.27 -2.97
C MET A 21 -1.66 14.39 -1.76
N PHE A 22 -1.57 13.49 -0.80
CA PHE A 22 -2.33 13.52 0.45
C PHE A 22 -1.67 14.47 1.48
N HIS A 23 -0.33 14.50 1.54
CA HIS A 23 0.41 15.47 2.36
C HIS A 23 0.08 16.93 2.01
N SER A 24 -0.17 17.25 0.74
CA SER A 24 -0.57 18.61 0.34
C SER A 24 -2.00 18.99 0.73
N LYS A 25 -2.81 18.03 1.19
CA LYS A 25 -4.22 18.23 1.58
C LYS A 25 -4.48 18.07 3.09
N ALA A 26 -3.43 18.00 3.91
CA ALA A 26 -3.51 17.71 5.36
C ALA A 26 -4.29 16.43 5.71
N ARG A 27 -4.40 15.50 4.76
CA ARG A 27 -5.02 14.19 4.95
C ARG A 27 -3.88 13.18 5.03
N PHE A 28 -3.72 12.52 6.16
CA PHE A 28 -2.67 11.52 6.36
C PHE A 28 -3.28 10.12 6.26
N PRO A 29 -3.15 9.42 5.12
CA PRO A 29 -3.47 8.00 5.07
C PRO A 29 -2.51 7.24 5.97
N ASN A 30 -3.02 6.26 6.69
CA ASN A 30 -2.25 5.32 7.52
C ASN A 30 -2.33 3.88 7.00
N ALA A 31 -3.06 3.67 5.89
CA ALA A 31 -3.27 2.35 5.33
C ALA A 31 -3.46 2.39 3.80
N ILE A 32 -3.24 1.24 3.17
CA ILE A 32 -3.47 0.98 1.76
C ILE A 32 -4.43 -0.19 1.64
N LEU A 33 -5.51 0.01 0.89
CA LEU A 33 -6.35 -1.07 0.38
C LEU A 33 -5.83 -1.44 -1.01
N ILE A 34 -5.41 -2.69 -1.23
CA ILE A 34 -4.76 -3.13 -2.46
C ILE A 34 -5.41 -4.41 -3.01
N ASN A 35 -5.53 -4.49 -4.32
CA ASN A 35 -6.00 -5.66 -5.05
C ASN A 35 -5.04 -6.84 -4.81
N SER A 36 -5.56 -8.06 -4.73
CA SER A 36 -4.75 -9.26 -4.51
C SER A 36 -3.65 -9.46 -5.57
N ASN A 37 -3.93 -9.13 -6.83
CA ASN A 37 -2.96 -9.23 -7.92
C ASN A 37 -1.81 -8.24 -7.76
N ASP A 38 -2.14 -6.98 -7.48
CA ASP A 38 -1.15 -5.92 -7.26
C ASP A 38 -0.35 -6.15 -5.98
N TYR A 39 -0.99 -6.68 -4.94
CA TYR A 39 -0.30 -7.12 -3.74
C TYR A 39 0.70 -8.24 -4.06
N SER A 40 0.34 -9.22 -4.89
CA SER A 40 1.28 -10.27 -5.29
C SER A 40 2.46 -9.70 -6.07
N VAL A 41 2.25 -8.71 -6.94
CA VAL A 41 3.33 -8.04 -7.69
C VAL A 41 4.21 -7.23 -6.76
N LEU A 42 3.61 -6.48 -5.83
CA LEU A 42 4.32 -5.69 -4.83
C LEU A 42 5.12 -6.58 -3.88
N LYS A 43 4.52 -7.69 -3.43
CA LYS A 43 5.15 -8.71 -2.62
C LYS A 43 6.31 -9.33 -3.39
N ASP A 44 6.11 -9.83 -4.61
CA ASP A 44 7.21 -10.41 -5.41
C ASP A 44 8.37 -9.42 -5.61
N PHE A 45 8.09 -8.11 -5.69
CA PHE A 45 9.09 -7.06 -5.82
C PHE A 45 9.85 -6.76 -4.51
N ILE A 46 9.17 -6.77 -3.35
CA ILE A 46 9.76 -6.45 -2.04
C ILE A 46 10.34 -7.69 -1.36
N ASN A 47 9.73 -8.86 -1.57
CA ASN A 47 10.03 -10.14 -0.95
C ASN A 47 11.26 -10.82 -1.58
N ILE A 48 12.20 -10.02 -2.10
CA ILE A 48 13.50 -10.46 -2.56
C ILE A 48 14.36 -10.92 -1.36
N ASP A 49 14.04 -10.54 -0.11
CA ASP A 49 14.94 -10.78 1.03
C ASP A 49 14.38 -11.48 2.30
N THR A 50 13.08 -11.47 2.64
CA THR A 50 12.68 -11.81 4.03
C THR A 50 11.67 -12.95 4.25
N LYS A 51 10.95 -13.48 3.25
CA LYS A 51 9.90 -14.52 3.44
C LYS A 51 8.80 -14.16 4.47
N GLU A 52 8.74 -12.92 4.93
CA GLU A 52 7.69 -12.43 5.81
C GLU A 52 6.53 -11.86 5.00
N SER A 53 5.32 -11.94 5.56
CA SER A 53 4.18 -11.24 5.00
C SER A 53 4.46 -9.73 5.04
N LEU A 54 4.38 -9.08 3.87
CA LEU A 54 4.42 -7.64 3.77
C LEU A 54 3.14 -7.06 4.39
N THR A 55 3.15 -6.86 5.70
CA THR A 55 2.00 -6.32 6.44
C THR A 55 1.97 -4.79 6.42
N GLN A 56 3.11 -4.16 6.16
CA GLN A 56 3.26 -2.71 6.12
C GLN A 56 4.24 -2.27 5.02
N ILE A 57 4.00 -1.08 4.46
CA ILE A 57 4.91 -0.45 3.51
C ILE A 57 4.85 1.07 3.66
N LEU A 58 6.00 1.75 3.70
CA LEU A 58 6.05 3.21 3.85
C LEU A 58 5.22 3.71 5.06
N ASP A 59 5.27 3.01 6.18
CA ASP A 59 4.46 3.29 7.39
C ASP A 59 2.94 3.17 7.19
N LEU A 60 2.50 2.52 6.11
CA LEU A 60 1.09 2.28 5.81
C LEU A 60 0.78 0.80 6.02
N ALA A 61 -0.27 0.51 6.79
CA ALA A 61 -0.81 -0.85 6.91
C ALA A 61 -1.39 -1.33 5.57
N ILE A 62 -1.18 -2.60 5.23
CA ILE A 62 -1.69 -3.17 3.96
C ILE A 62 -2.93 -4.02 4.24
N PHE A 63 -4.02 -3.69 3.56
CA PHE A 63 -5.26 -4.47 3.52
C PHE A 63 -5.49 -4.97 2.10
N ILE A 64 -5.77 -6.26 1.96
CA ILE A 64 -5.99 -6.88 0.65
C ILE A 64 -7.49 -6.97 0.40
N SER A 65 -7.98 -6.44 -0.73
CA SER A 65 -9.38 -6.53 -1.15
C SER A 65 -9.47 -6.53 -2.67
N ASP A 66 -10.30 -7.42 -3.22
CA ASP A 66 -10.58 -7.46 -4.65
C ASP A 66 -11.67 -6.45 -5.09
N ASP A 67 -12.23 -5.70 -4.14
CA ASP A 67 -13.23 -4.65 -4.40
C ASP A 67 -12.60 -3.37 -4.99
N VAL A 68 -11.27 -3.28 -4.98
CA VAL A 68 -10.54 -2.18 -5.61
C VAL A 68 -9.85 -2.65 -6.90
N PRO A 69 -9.84 -1.82 -7.96
CA PRO A 69 -9.25 -2.21 -9.24
C PRO A 69 -7.72 -2.29 -9.20
N SER A 70 -7.07 -1.60 -8.25
CA SER A 70 -5.62 -1.63 -8.08
C SER A 70 -5.23 -1.33 -6.64
N PHE A 71 -5.12 -0.06 -6.25
CA PHE A 71 -4.94 0.32 -4.85
C PHE A 71 -5.58 1.66 -4.51
N GLN A 72 -5.86 1.85 -3.23
CA GLN A 72 -6.39 3.06 -2.63
C GLN A 72 -5.66 3.37 -1.34
N LEU A 73 -5.33 4.64 -1.13
CA LEU A 73 -4.86 5.10 0.18
C LEU A 73 -6.07 5.40 1.03
N ILE A 74 -6.14 4.78 2.20
CA ILE A 74 -7.25 4.90 3.13
C ILE A 74 -6.74 5.42 4.47
N ARG A 75 -7.67 5.96 5.26
CA ARG A 75 -7.46 6.24 6.67
C ARG A 75 -8.33 5.27 7.45
N THR A 76 -7.70 4.33 8.15
CA THR A 76 -8.37 3.56 9.18
C THR A 76 -8.36 4.39 10.45
N TYR A 77 -9.50 4.46 11.13
CA TYR A 77 -9.59 5.05 12.45
C TYR A 77 -9.47 3.89 13.41
N ASP A 78 -8.47 3.93 14.30
CA ASP A 78 -8.51 3.04 15.46
C ASP A 78 -9.70 3.48 16.31
N HIS A 79 -10.52 2.52 16.71
CA HIS A 79 -11.71 2.82 17.50
C HIS A 79 -11.34 3.39 18.89
N ASP A 80 -10.09 3.19 19.33
CA ASP A 80 -9.52 3.68 20.60
C ASP A 80 -9.22 5.19 20.64
N ASP A 81 -9.20 5.88 19.50
CA ASP A 81 -9.03 7.35 19.44
C ASP A 81 -10.35 8.11 19.75
N CYS A 82 -11.42 7.39 20.12
CA CYS A 82 -12.64 7.94 20.69
C CYS A 82 -12.68 7.75 22.22
N SER A 83 -11.58 8.09 22.89
CA SER A 83 -11.59 8.34 24.33
C SER A 83 -11.88 9.83 24.54
N VAL A 84 -13.16 10.20 24.63
CA VAL A 84 -13.58 11.55 25.06
C VAL A 84 -13.35 11.71 26.56
#